data_AF-A0A257MXA1-F1
#
_entry.id   AF-A0A257MXA1-F1
#
_cell.length_a   1.000
_cell.length_b   1.000
_cell.length_c   1.000
_cell.angle_alpha   90.00
_cell.angle_beta   90.00
_cell.angle_gamma   90.00
#
_symmetry.space_group_name_H-M   'P 1'
#
loop_
_entity.id
_entity.type
_entity.pdbx_description
1 polymer ?
#
loop_
_entity_poly.entity_id
_entity_poly.type
_entity_poly.pdbx_seq_one_letter_code
_entity_poly.pdbx_strand_id
1 'polypeptide(L)'
;MQPTFIHLRLHSEFSLVDGIVKIKPLVKRLLELNMPAIAVTEHSNLFSLVKFYKTTTGQGVKPIAGADVLIVNSDDAANPYRLTLLVNNHAGYVTLTELISKAYQEGQHQGVPMLKTEWIVDNHAGL
;
A
#
# COMPACT_ATOMS: atom_id res chain seq x y z
N MET A 1 24.99 3.24 10.91
CA MET A 1 25.00 3.38 9.44
C MET A 1 23.79 4.21 9.03
N GLN A 2 23.95 5.13 8.08
CA GLN A 2 22.81 5.74 7.40
C GLN A 2 22.35 4.77 6.30
N PRO A 3 21.07 4.34 6.28
CA PRO A 3 20.55 3.52 5.19
C PRO A 3 20.59 4.31 3.88
N THR A 4 21.10 3.69 2.82
CA THR A 4 21.17 4.33 1.49
C THR A 4 19.89 4.17 0.69
N PHE A 5 19.06 3.18 1.04
CA PHE A 5 17.84 2.84 0.30
C PHE A 5 16.81 2.12 1.16
N ILE A 6 15.53 2.41 0.92
CA ILE A 6 14.37 1.75 1.53
C ILE A 6 13.35 1.46 0.42
N HIS A 7 12.83 0.23 0.38
CA HIS A 7 11.72 -0.10 -0.51
C HIS A 7 10.42 0.50 0.03
N LEU A 8 9.81 1.39 -0.76
CA LEU A 8 8.53 2.04 -0.42
C LEU A 8 7.34 1.49 -1.22
N ARG A 9 7.56 0.48 -2.06
CA ARG A 9 6.52 -0.18 -2.83
C ARG A 9 6.84 -1.67 -2.95
N LEU A 10 5.98 -2.51 -2.40
CA LEU A 10 6.15 -3.96 -2.34
C LEU A 10 4.78 -4.64 -2.21
N HIS A 11 4.53 -5.62 -3.07
CA HIS A 11 3.32 -6.44 -3.06
C HIS A 11 3.64 -7.77 -2.40
N SER A 12 2.94 -8.09 -1.32
CA SER A 12 3.14 -9.36 -0.60
C SER A 12 2.26 -10.47 -1.17
N GLU A 13 2.27 -11.64 -0.55
CA GLU A 13 1.34 -12.73 -0.90
C GLU A 13 -0.16 -12.36 -0.77
N PHE A 14 -0.47 -11.19 -0.21
CA PHE A 14 -1.83 -10.66 -0.07
C PHE A 14 -2.24 -9.68 -1.18
N SER A 15 -1.32 -9.29 -2.06
CA SER A 15 -1.66 -8.67 -3.33
C SER A 15 -2.19 -9.74 -4.28
N LEU A 16 -3.48 -10.01 -4.18
CA LEU A 16 -4.14 -11.18 -4.80
C LEU A 16 -3.94 -11.30 -6.31
N VAL A 17 -3.57 -10.20 -6.97
CA VAL A 17 -3.40 -10.14 -8.42
C VAL A 17 -1.98 -10.52 -8.86
N ASP A 18 -0.94 -10.15 -8.09
CA ASP A 18 0.44 -10.22 -8.60
C ASP A 18 1.53 -10.51 -7.55
N GLY A 19 1.21 -10.52 -6.26
CA GLY A 19 2.21 -10.62 -5.21
C GLY A 19 2.49 -12.05 -4.77
N ILE A 20 3.77 -12.41 -4.74
CA ILE A 20 4.25 -13.74 -4.29
C ILE A 20 5.18 -13.66 -3.07
N VAL A 21 5.52 -12.45 -2.63
CA VAL A 21 6.52 -12.21 -1.58
C VAL A 21 5.91 -12.53 -0.21
N LYS A 22 6.35 -13.64 0.38
CA LYS A 22 5.92 -14.03 1.73
C LYS A 22 6.52 -13.13 2.80
N ILE A 23 5.70 -12.60 3.72
CA ILE A 23 6.14 -11.68 4.79
C ILE A 23 7.31 -12.24 5.64
N LYS A 24 7.27 -13.50 6.07
CA LYS A 24 8.34 -14.07 6.93
C LYS A 24 9.69 -14.14 6.20
N PRO A 25 9.79 -14.75 4.99
CA PRO A 25 11.01 -14.68 4.18
C PRO A 25 11.48 -13.25 3.85
N LEU A 26 10.55 -12.33 3.59
CA LEU A 26 10.88 -10.92 3.37
C LEU A 26 11.63 -10.33 4.55
N VAL A 27 11.11 -10.51 5.78
CA VAL A 27 11.77 -9.94 6.97
C VAL A 27 13.17 -10.54 7.18
N LYS A 28 13.35 -11.84 6.94
CA LYS A 28 14.69 -12.45 6.97
C LYS A 28 15.65 -11.74 6.00
N ARG A 29 15.19 -11.47 4.77
CA ARG A 29 15.99 -10.78 3.74
C ARG A 29 16.34 -9.34 4.13
N LEU A 30 15.41 -8.62 4.77
CA LEU A 30 15.65 -7.26 5.24
C LEU A 30 16.76 -7.19 6.30
N LEU A 31 16.79 -8.18 7.21
CA LEU A 31 17.85 -8.29 8.22
C LEU A 31 19.22 -8.56 7.59
N GLU A 32 19.31 -9.46 6.61
CA GLU A 32 20.55 -9.71 5.85
C GLU A 32 21.06 -8.46 5.13
N LEU A 33 20.16 -7.61 4.67
CA LEU A 33 20.46 -6.36 3.97
C LEU A 33 20.69 -5.17 4.91
N ASN A 34 20.55 -5.35 6.23
CA ASN A 34 20.56 -4.27 7.21
C ASN A 34 19.58 -3.13 6.87
N MET A 35 18.41 -3.48 6.31
CA MET A 35 17.40 -2.51 5.89
C MET A 35 16.47 -2.18 7.08
N PRO A 36 16.49 -0.94 7.61
CA PRO A 36 15.81 -0.62 8.87
C PRO A 36 14.31 -0.37 8.73
N ALA A 37 13.79 -0.26 7.50
CA ALA A 37 12.39 0.00 7.22
C ALA A 37 11.94 -0.66 5.91
N ILE A 38 10.64 -0.89 5.76
CA ILE A 38 10.04 -1.43 4.55
C ILE A 38 8.59 -0.98 4.46
N ALA A 39 8.09 -0.69 3.26
CA ALA A 39 6.66 -0.53 3.01
C ALA A 39 6.01 -1.80 2.47
N VAL A 40 4.71 -1.95 2.75
CA VAL A 40 3.83 -2.87 2.02
C VAL A 40 2.72 -2.06 1.36
N THR A 41 2.46 -2.32 0.08
CA THR A 41 1.58 -1.52 -0.77
C THR A 41 0.75 -2.43 -1.67
N GLU A 42 -0.16 -3.21 -1.10
CA GLU A 42 -0.97 -4.18 -1.88
C GLU A 42 -1.88 -3.47 -2.90
N HIS A 43 -2.39 -4.23 -3.87
CA HIS A 43 -3.42 -3.73 -4.79
C HIS A 43 -4.73 -3.43 -4.07
N SER A 44 -4.98 -2.14 -3.83
CA SER A 44 -6.21 -1.56 -3.30
C SER A 44 -6.71 -2.26 -2.04
N ASN A 45 -5.81 -2.74 -1.17
CA ASN A 45 -6.19 -3.41 0.07
C ASN A 45 -5.12 -3.27 1.16
N LEU A 46 -5.48 -3.65 2.39
CA LEU A 46 -4.60 -3.66 3.57
C LEU A 46 -4.59 -5.04 4.25
N PHE A 47 -4.86 -6.13 3.52
CA PHE A 47 -5.09 -7.46 4.11
C PHE A 47 -3.88 -8.00 4.88
N SER A 48 -2.67 -7.69 4.41
CA SER A 48 -1.43 -8.10 5.06
C SER A 48 -1.08 -7.28 6.30
N LEU A 49 -1.68 -6.09 6.49
CA LEU A 49 -1.14 -5.03 7.33
C LEU A 49 -0.85 -5.48 8.77
N VAL A 50 -1.79 -6.15 9.43
CA VAL A 50 -1.62 -6.60 10.83
C VAL A 50 -0.48 -7.63 10.95
N LYS A 51 -0.41 -8.59 10.02
CA LYS A 51 0.63 -9.62 10.00
C LYS A 51 2.00 -9.01 9.69
N PHE A 52 2.06 -8.12 8.70
CA PHE A 52 3.24 -7.38 8.29
C PHE A 52 3.78 -6.53 9.44
N TYR A 53 2.93 -5.72 10.06
CA TYR A 53 3.27 -4.84 11.17
C TYR A 53 3.85 -5.63 12.35
N LYS A 54 3.17 -6.69 12.81
CA LYS A 54 3.65 -7.54 13.91
C LYS A 54 4.98 -8.22 13.60
N THR A 55 5.16 -8.72 12.37
CA THR A 55 6.37 -9.48 12.01
C THR A 55 7.59 -8.57 11.86
N THR A 56 7.44 -7.40 11.24
CA THR A 56 8.54 -6.43 11.04
C THR A 56 8.97 -5.78 12.35
N THR A 57 8.01 -5.26 13.12
CA THR A 57 8.29 -4.64 14.43
C THR A 57 8.94 -5.61 15.40
N GLY A 58 8.49 -6.88 15.43
CA GLY A 58 9.09 -7.93 16.25
C GLY A 58 10.53 -8.29 15.87
N GLN A 59 11.05 -7.76 14.77
CA GLN A 59 12.44 -7.93 14.31
C GLN A 59 13.21 -6.59 14.25
N GLY A 60 12.64 -5.52 14.81
CA GLY A 60 13.28 -4.19 14.83
C GLY A 60 13.27 -3.46 13.49
N VAL A 61 12.48 -3.91 12.52
CA VAL A 61 12.30 -3.24 11.22
C VAL A 61 11.06 -2.36 11.29
N LYS A 62 11.19 -1.09 10.90
CA LYS A 62 10.08 -0.13 10.87
C LYS A 62 9.11 -0.47 9.71
N PRO A 63 7.85 -0.82 9.98
CA PRO A 63 6.84 -0.96 8.94
C PRO A 63 6.39 0.41 8.44
N ILE A 64 6.11 0.50 7.13
CA ILE A 64 5.41 1.61 6.48
C ILE A 64 4.17 1.01 5.82
N ALA A 65 2.99 1.55 6.13
CA ALA A 65 1.74 1.10 5.53
C ALA A 65 1.45 1.89 4.25
N GLY A 66 0.80 1.26 3.29
CA GLY A 66 0.36 1.90 2.06
C GLY A 66 -0.47 0.95 1.20
N ALA A 67 -0.88 1.43 0.02
CA ALA A 67 -1.53 0.63 -1.00
C ALA A 67 -1.26 1.20 -2.39
N ASP A 68 -1.20 0.33 -3.38
CA ASP A 68 -1.28 0.71 -4.79
C ASP A 68 -2.76 0.81 -5.17
N VAL A 69 -3.18 1.98 -5.65
CA VAL A 69 -4.55 2.25 -6.08
C VAL A 69 -4.57 2.59 -7.57
N LEU A 70 -5.70 2.29 -8.21
CA LEU A 70 -5.98 2.75 -9.57
C LEU A 70 -6.78 4.04 -9.51
N ILE A 71 -6.48 4.98 -10.39
CA ILE A 71 -7.19 6.24 -10.56
C ILE A 71 -7.84 6.23 -11.94
N VAL A 72 -9.12 6.56 -11.99
CA VAL A 72 -9.87 6.69 -13.23
C VAL A 72 -9.18 7.72 -14.13
N ASN A 73 -8.88 7.30 -15.35
CA ASN A 73 -8.40 8.18 -16.40
C ASN A 73 -9.59 8.65 -17.23
N SER A 74 -9.92 9.95 -17.17
CA SER A 74 -11.05 10.55 -17.89
C SER A 74 -10.89 10.50 -19.40
N ASP A 75 -9.64 10.50 -19.89
CA ASP A 75 -9.33 10.58 -21.30
C ASP A 75 -9.25 9.19 -21.94
N ASP A 76 -8.98 8.16 -21.14
CA ASP A 76 -8.92 6.77 -21.56
C ASP A 76 -9.30 5.82 -20.42
N ALA A 77 -10.58 5.47 -20.36
CA ALA A 77 -11.13 4.59 -19.32
C ALA A 77 -10.52 3.18 -19.31
N ALA A 78 -9.91 2.73 -20.42
CA ALA A 78 -9.24 1.42 -20.48
C ALA A 78 -7.86 1.45 -19.81
N ASN A 79 -7.27 2.63 -19.63
CA ASN A 79 -5.91 2.83 -19.10
C ASN A 79 -5.92 3.72 -17.85
N PRO A 80 -6.35 3.19 -16.68
CA PRO A 80 -6.31 3.93 -15.43
C PRO A 80 -4.86 4.19 -14.98
N TYR A 81 -4.66 5.29 -14.25
CA TYR A 81 -3.37 5.58 -13.65
C TYR A 81 -3.15 4.72 -12.41
N ARG A 82 -1.90 4.39 -12.10
CA ARG A 82 -1.56 3.74 -10.82
C ARG A 82 -0.86 4.73 -9.92
N LEU A 83 -1.31 4.82 -8.68
CA LEU A 83 -0.71 5.65 -7.65
C LEU A 83 -0.41 4.81 -6.41
N THR A 84 0.77 5.00 -5.82
CA THR A 84 1.10 4.41 -4.52
C THR A 84 0.83 5.45 -3.44
N LEU A 85 -0.04 5.12 -2.49
CA LEU A 85 -0.34 5.95 -1.32
C LEU A 85 0.38 5.36 -0.12
N LEU A 86 1.13 6.19 0.61
CA LEU A 86 1.79 5.81 1.85
C LEU A 86 1.06 6.45 3.03
N VAL A 87 1.19 5.84 4.20
CA VAL A 87 0.62 6.37 5.44
C VAL A 87 1.71 7.05 6.24
N ASN A 88 1.61 8.37 6.41
CA ASN A 88 2.57 9.14 7.20
C ASN A 88 2.19 9.15 8.70
N ASN A 89 0.90 9.11 9.03
CA ASN A 89 0.42 9.14 10.40
C ASN A 89 -0.95 8.43 10.56
N HIS A 90 -1.53 8.49 11.76
CA HIS A 90 -2.82 7.86 12.03
C HIS A 90 -3.96 8.41 11.18
N ALA A 91 -4.00 9.71 10.88
CA ALA A 91 -5.00 10.28 9.99
C ALA A 91 -4.88 9.68 8.58
N GLY A 92 -3.65 9.53 8.08
CA GLY A 92 -3.40 8.85 6.80
C GLY A 92 -3.86 7.40 6.77
N TYR A 93 -3.76 6.68 7.88
CA TYR A 93 -4.28 5.30 7.96
C TYR A 93 -5.80 5.28 7.81
N VAL A 94 -6.49 6.20 8.48
CA VAL A 94 -7.95 6.35 8.36
C VAL A 94 -8.32 6.77 6.94
N THR A 95 -7.69 7.81 6.39
CA THR A 95 -7.91 8.27 5.02
C THR A 95 -7.68 7.16 3.99
N LEU A 96 -6.58 6.42 4.07
CA LEU A 96 -6.32 5.31 3.15
C LEU A 96 -7.39 4.21 3.25
N THR A 97 -7.82 3.90 4.47
CA THR A 97 -8.88 2.91 4.72
C THR A 97 -10.19 3.35 4.07
N GLU A 98 -10.58 4.60 4.29
CA GLU A 98 -11.80 5.19 3.70
C GLU A 98 -11.75 5.23 2.18
N LEU A 99 -10.62 5.64 1.58
CA LEU A 99 -10.43 5.66 0.14
C LEU A 99 -10.58 4.26 -0.47
N ILE A 100 -9.92 3.26 0.12
CA ILE A 100 -10.04 1.86 -0.33
C ILE A 100 -11.49 1.39 -0.23
N SER A 101 -12.17 1.63 0.90
CA SER A 101 -13.57 1.28 1.07
C SER A 101 -14.47 1.95 0.02
N LYS A 102 -14.26 3.24 -0.25
CA LYS A 102 -15.02 4.00 -1.25
C LYS A 102 -14.76 3.48 -2.67
N ALA A 103 -13.53 3.11 -3.00
CA ALA A 103 -13.19 2.50 -4.29
C ALA A 103 -13.96 1.19 -4.54
N TYR A 104 -14.08 0.35 -3.51
CA TYR A 104 -14.89 -0.87 -3.59
C TYR A 104 -16.40 -0.61 -3.59
N GLN A 105 -16.90 0.44 -2.92
CA GLN A 105 -18.34 0.71 -2.85
C GLN A 105 -18.87 1.44 -4.08
N GLU A 106 -18.12 2.42 -4.58
CA GLU A 106 -18.59 3.39 -5.56
C GLU A 106 -17.74 3.43 -6.85
N GLY A 107 -16.50 2.92 -6.79
CA GLY A 107 -15.49 3.12 -7.82
C GLY A 107 -15.21 1.89 -8.70
N GLN A 108 -16.01 0.83 -8.58
CA GLN A 108 -15.74 -0.41 -9.31
C GLN A 108 -16.00 -0.26 -10.82
N HIS A 109 -15.02 -0.63 -11.62
CA HIS A 109 -15.15 -0.85 -13.06
C HIS A 109 -14.80 -2.30 -13.38
N GLN A 110 -15.77 -3.09 -13.85
CA GLN A 110 -15.61 -4.53 -14.10
C GLN A 110 -15.05 -5.31 -12.90
N GLY A 111 -15.44 -4.94 -11.67
CA GLY A 111 -14.98 -5.59 -10.44
C GLY A 111 -13.62 -5.09 -9.92
N VAL A 112 -12.98 -4.17 -10.64
CA VAL A 112 -11.72 -3.55 -10.23
C VAL A 112 -12.01 -2.22 -9.52
N PRO A 113 -11.62 -2.04 -8.24
CA PRO A 113 -11.83 -0.79 -7.54
C PRO A 113 -10.92 0.31 -8.09
N MET A 114 -11.51 1.47 -8.41
CA MET A 114 -10.77 2.64 -8.88
C MET A 114 -11.19 3.88 -8.07
N LEU A 115 -10.23 4.75 -7.79
CA LEU A 115 -10.47 6.06 -7.19
C LEU A 115 -10.71 7.09 -8.28
N LYS A 116 -11.53 8.09 -7.98
CA LYS A 116 -11.56 9.32 -8.76
C LYS A 116 -10.57 10.31 -8.17
N THR A 117 -9.95 11.14 -9.00
CA THR A 117 -8.94 12.12 -8.57
C THR A 117 -9.49 13.05 -7.49
N GLU A 118 -10.75 13.49 -7.62
CA GLU A 118 -11.41 14.35 -6.64
C GLU A 118 -11.52 13.72 -5.26
N TRP A 119 -11.69 12.40 -5.15
CA TRP A 119 -11.78 11.74 -3.83
C TRP A 119 -10.47 11.84 -3.05
N ILE A 120 -9.34 11.83 -3.75
CA ILE A 120 -8.02 11.99 -3.14
C ILE A 120 -7.80 13.46 -2.79
N VAL A 121 -8.13 14.38 -3.70
CA VAL A 121 -8.01 15.83 -3.45
C VAL A 121 -8.86 16.27 -2.26
N ASP A 122 -10.05 15.69 -2.09
CA ASP A 122 -10.95 16.02 -0.98
C ASP A 122 -10.53 15.34 0.34
N ASN A 123 -9.76 14.25 0.29
CA ASN A 123 -9.32 13.48 1.46
C ASN A 123 -7.90 12.90 1.27
N HIS A 124 -6.88 13.71 1.58
CA HIS A 124 -5.46 13.32 1.52
C HIS A 124 -4.70 13.54 2.84
N ALA A 125 -5.40 13.78 3.94
CA ALA A 125 -4.77 14.17 5.20
C ALA A 125 -3.88 13.05 5.76
N GLY A 126 -2.58 13.31 5.88
CA GLY A 126 -1.65 12.36 6.49
C GLY A 126 -1.25 11.17 5.62
N LEU A 127 -1.65 11.17 4.34
CA LEU A 127 -1.01 10.37 3.28
C LEU A 127 0.34 10.97 2.86
#